data_AF-A0A9Q2FE71-F1
#
_entry.id   AF-A0A9Q2FE71-F1
#
_cell.length_a   1.000
_cell.length_b   1.000
_cell.length_c   1.000
_cell.angle_alpha   90.00
_cell.angle_beta   90.00
_cell.angle_gamma   90.00
#
_symmetry.space_group_name_H-M   'P 1'
#
loop_
_entity.id
_entity.type
_entity.pdbx_description
1 polymer ?
#
loop_
_entity_poly.entity_id
_entity_poly.type
_entity_poly.pdbx_seq_one_letter_code
_entity_poly.pdbx_strand_id
1 'polypeptide(L)'
;MQELSVKDTDNFIVENGMGHFPAYAKLKKEALDLSQNLKNIVVTEDTIKTNKKLVAATRKATDLLNKRLIEFKKDLLIPYEQVKGQVDEIVSIVKEAEDTVRSQTREFEELERYDKNNNINIIFNKRLKHYKMLVKYEISYSRLFESRYLNKTMSINKVEDDLVEKMERIEQDLNLIDKHDDRNTLFIHYLNNLNITEAFSKLEKEKEIVKAIKEDNNSNTKTYKIEVFTEAHYQLLKMYCEKINIKFK
;
A
#
# COMPACT_ATOMS: atom_id res chain seq x y z
N MET A 1 23.18 -0.41 29.86
CA MET A 1 21.70 -0.43 29.79
C MET A 1 21.23 -1.59 30.64
N GLN A 2 20.18 -1.38 31.43
CA GLN A 2 19.64 -2.40 32.31
C GLN A 2 18.55 -3.14 31.53
N GLU A 3 18.75 -4.44 31.28
CA GLU A 3 17.80 -5.28 30.54
C GLU A 3 16.79 -5.88 31.51
N LEU A 4 15.53 -6.02 31.06
CA LEU A 4 14.54 -6.80 31.80
C LEU A 4 14.94 -8.28 31.73
N SER A 5 15.34 -8.85 32.87
CA SER A 5 15.71 -10.26 32.99
C SER A 5 14.63 -10.99 33.78
N VAL A 6 13.74 -11.69 33.07
CA VAL A 6 12.80 -12.65 33.67
C VAL A 6 13.55 -13.98 33.84
N LYS A 7 13.67 -14.47 35.08
CA LYS A 7 14.36 -15.72 35.40
C LYS A 7 13.34 -16.85 35.56
N ASP A 8 13.73 -18.09 35.27
CA ASP A 8 12.89 -19.30 35.51
C ASP A 8 12.46 -19.49 36.98
N THR A 9 13.01 -18.70 37.91
CA THR A 9 12.63 -18.65 39.33
C THR A 9 11.50 -17.67 39.64
N ASP A 10 11.04 -16.87 38.68
CA ASP A 10 9.92 -15.95 38.82
C ASP A 10 8.57 -16.72 38.71
N ASN A 11 8.48 -17.81 39.48
CA ASN A 11 7.33 -18.71 39.48
C ASN A 11 6.17 -18.11 40.27
N PHE A 12 4.99 -18.11 39.65
CA PHE A 12 3.73 -17.85 40.34
C PHE A 12 3.50 -18.92 41.42
N ILE A 13 3.60 -18.55 42.69
CA ILE A 13 3.33 -19.44 43.82
C ILE A 13 1.80 -19.56 43.97
N VAL A 14 1.25 -20.72 43.61
CA VAL A 14 -0.13 -21.08 43.94
C VAL A 14 -0.12 -21.83 45.26
N GLU A 15 -0.21 -21.11 46.38
CA GLU A 15 -0.54 -21.77 47.66
C GLU A 15 -2.05 -22.08 47.70
N ASN A 16 -2.35 -23.40 47.66
CA ASN A 16 -3.66 -24.05 47.80
C ASN A 16 -4.68 -23.89 46.65
N GLY A 17 -4.24 -24.08 45.42
CA GLY A 17 -5.09 -24.18 44.20
C GLY A 17 -5.98 -25.43 44.10
N MET A 18 -6.48 -26.00 45.21
CA MET A 18 -7.41 -27.13 45.20
C MET A 18 -8.76 -26.75 45.79
N GLY A 19 -9.80 -26.80 44.95
CA GLY A 19 -11.18 -26.65 45.41
C GLY A 19 -11.59 -27.81 46.32
N HIS A 20 -11.91 -27.51 47.57
CA HIS A 20 -12.38 -28.48 48.54
C HIS A 20 -13.90 -28.40 48.68
N PHE A 21 -14.62 -29.50 48.42
CA PHE A 21 -16.07 -29.59 48.62
C PHE A 21 -16.42 -30.56 49.76
N PRO A 22 -16.27 -30.15 51.04
CA PRO A 22 -16.41 -31.04 52.20
C PRO A 22 -17.81 -31.65 52.32
N ALA A 23 -18.84 -30.96 51.82
CA ALA A 23 -20.21 -31.46 51.82
C ALA A 23 -20.51 -32.48 50.69
N TYR A 24 -19.55 -32.81 49.82
CA TYR A 24 -19.74 -33.71 48.68
C TYR A 24 -20.32 -35.06 49.09
N ALA A 25 -19.70 -35.72 50.08
CA ALA A 25 -20.11 -37.07 50.49
C ALA A 25 -21.55 -37.09 51.04
N LYS A 26 -21.93 -36.07 51.83
CA LYS A 26 -23.28 -35.91 52.38
C LYS A 26 -24.30 -35.61 51.27
N LEU A 27 -24.04 -34.60 50.44
CA LEU A 27 -24.98 -34.18 49.39
C LEU A 27 -25.14 -35.23 48.28
N LYS A 28 -24.09 -36.00 47.99
CA LYS A 28 -24.17 -37.16 47.08
C LYS A 28 -25.11 -38.23 47.64
N LYS A 29 -25.02 -38.53 48.93
CA LYS A 29 -25.90 -39.50 49.59
C LYS A 29 -27.37 -39.03 49.56
N GLU A 30 -27.63 -37.78 49.93
CA GLU A 30 -28.97 -37.18 49.89
C GLU A 30 -29.55 -37.15 48.47
N ALA A 31 -28.73 -36.87 47.45
CA ALA A 31 -29.15 -36.89 46.05
C ALA A 31 -29.49 -38.31 45.56
N LEU A 32 -28.74 -39.34 46.00
CA LEU A 32 -29.03 -40.74 45.70
C LEU A 32 -30.35 -41.19 46.32
N ASP A 33 -30.57 -40.88 47.60
CA ASP A 33 -31.80 -41.20 48.32
C ASP A 33 -33.01 -40.50 47.68
N LEU A 34 -32.87 -39.21 47.36
CA LEU A 34 -33.90 -38.43 46.66
C LEU A 34 -34.18 -39.00 45.26
N SER A 35 -33.16 -39.41 44.51
CA SER A 35 -33.31 -40.02 43.18
C SER A 35 -34.07 -41.35 43.25
N GLN A 36 -33.74 -42.21 44.21
CA GLN A 36 -34.44 -43.48 44.43
C GLN A 36 -35.91 -43.24 44.81
N ASN A 37 -36.16 -42.29 45.71
CA ASN A 37 -37.51 -41.90 46.09
C ASN A 37 -38.32 -41.39 44.90
N LEU A 38 -37.75 -40.49 44.08
CA LEU A 38 -38.43 -39.97 42.89
C LEU A 38 -38.75 -41.05 41.85
N LYS A 39 -37.89 -42.07 41.69
CA LYS A 39 -38.12 -43.20 40.76
C LYS A 39 -39.26 -44.12 41.21
N ASN A 40 -39.54 -44.17 42.51
CA ASN A 40 -40.55 -45.06 43.10
C ASN A 40 -41.92 -44.38 43.31
N ILE A 41 -42.07 -43.10 42.95
CA ILE A 41 -43.34 -42.38 43.05
C ILE A 41 -44.28 -42.80 41.92
N VAL A 42 -45.45 -43.35 42.28
CA VAL A 42 -46.57 -43.57 41.36
C VAL A 42 -47.47 -42.34 41.38
N VAL A 43 -47.68 -41.71 40.22
CA VAL A 43 -48.48 -40.49 40.11
C VAL A 43 -49.95 -40.85 39.95
N THR A 44 -50.78 -40.38 40.87
CA THR A 44 -52.24 -40.53 40.88
C THR A 44 -52.92 -39.15 40.93
N GLU A 45 -54.23 -39.08 40.70
CA GLU A 45 -54.99 -37.81 40.66
C GLU A 45 -54.87 -37.02 41.98
N ASP A 46 -54.82 -37.70 43.12
CA ASP A 46 -54.66 -37.07 44.44
C ASP A 46 -53.22 -36.61 44.74
N THR A 47 -52.21 -37.23 44.11
CA THR A 47 -50.78 -37.01 44.41
C THR A 47 -50.05 -36.12 43.41
N ILE A 48 -50.68 -35.78 42.27
CA ILE A 48 -50.04 -34.98 41.21
C ILE A 48 -49.60 -33.59 41.69
N LYS A 49 -50.36 -32.96 42.60
CA LYS A 49 -50.06 -31.61 43.09
C LYS A 49 -48.84 -31.60 44.03
N THR A 50 -48.70 -32.62 44.88
CA THR A 50 -47.57 -32.78 45.80
C THR A 50 -46.31 -33.19 45.03
N ASN A 51 -46.43 -34.08 44.06
CA ASN A 51 -45.33 -34.51 43.19
C ASN A 51 -44.76 -33.34 42.35
N LYS A 52 -45.62 -32.48 41.79
CA LYS A 52 -45.19 -31.25 41.09
C LYS A 52 -44.38 -30.31 42.01
N LYS A 53 -44.80 -30.15 43.27
CA LYS A 53 -44.06 -29.34 44.26
C LYS A 53 -42.69 -29.95 44.59
N LEU A 54 -42.62 -31.27 44.77
CA LEU A 54 -41.37 -31.98 45.05
C LEU A 54 -40.36 -31.87 43.90
N VAL A 55 -40.81 -32.02 42.65
CA VAL A 55 -39.97 -31.82 41.46
C VAL A 55 -39.47 -30.38 41.37
N ALA A 56 -40.32 -29.39 41.64
CA ALA A 56 -39.92 -27.98 41.66
C ALA A 56 -38.88 -27.69 42.76
N ALA A 57 -39.05 -28.25 43.96
CA ALA A 57 -38.09 -28.14 45.05
C ALA A 57 -36.74 -28.78 44.69
N THR A 58 -36.76 -29.95 44.04
CA THR A 58 -35.55 -30.65 43.56
C THR A 58 -34.79 -29.79 42.55
N ARG A 59 -35.49 -29.24 41.54
CA ARG A 59 -34.88 -28.32 40.55
C ARG A 59 -34.27 -27.09 41.21
N LYS A 60 -34.97 -26.49 42.18
CA LYS A 60 -34.45 -25.33 42.93
C LYS A 60 -33.17 -25.67 43.70
N ALA A 61 -33.09 -26.86 44.28
CA ALA A 61 -31.89 -27.32 45.00
C ALA A 61 -30.69 -27.53 44.05
N THR A 62 -30.93 -28.15 42.89
CA THR A 62 -29.88 -28.32 41.86
C THR A 62 -29.40 -26.99 41.29
N ASP A 63 -30.32 -26.06 41.05
CA ASP A 63 -29.98 -24.72 40.55
C ASP A 63 -29.14 -23.94 41.56
N LEU A 64 -29.44 -24.06 42.86
CA LEU A 64 -28.65 -23.43 43.91
C LEU A 64 -27.23 -24.00 44.00
N LEU A 65 -27.07 -25.32 43.85
CA LEU A 65 -25.75 -25.96 43.83
C LEU A 65 -24.91 -25.47 42.64
N ASN A 66 -25.53 -25.38 41.45
CA ASN A 66 -24.87 -24.84 40.26
C ASN A 66 -24.50 -23.36 40.42
N LYS A 67 -25.37 -22.54 41.02
CA LYS A 67 -25.05 -21.13 41.32
C LYS A 67 -23.81 -21.01 42.22
N ARG A 68 -23.74 -21.82 43.29
CA ARG A 68 -22.57 -21.84 44.18
C ARG A 68 -21.29 -22.31 43.48
N LEU A 69 -21.38 -23.26 42.56
CA LEU A 69 -20.24 -23.67 41.74
C LEU A 69 -19.73 -22.52 40.85
N ILE A 70 -20.65 -21.74 40.26
CA ILE A 70 -20.32 -20.57 39.44
C ILE A 70 -19.66 -19.48 40.29
N GLU A 71 -20.18 -19.21 41.49
CA GLU A 71 -19.58 -18.27 42.45
C GLU A 71 -18.18 -18.72 42.87
N PHE A 72 -18.03 -19.99 43.25
CA PHE A 72 -16.73 -20.57 43.60
C PHE A 72 -15.70 -20.47 42.45
N LYS A 73 -16.13 -20.69 41.20
CA LYS A 73 -15.27 -20.51 40.03
C LYS A 73 -14.80 -19.05 39.90
N LYS A 74 -15.67 -18.07 40.14
CA LYS A 74 -15.29 -16.66 40.13
C LYS A 74 -14.27 -16.38 41.21
N ASP A 75 -14.52 -16.81 42.44
CA ASP A 75 -13.62 -16.60 43.58
C ASP A 75 -12.24 -17.23 43.33
N LEU A 76 -12.18 -18.41 42.73
CA LEU A 76 -10.93 -19.08 42.35
C LEU A 76 -10.17 -18.32 41.25
N LEU A 77 -10.87 -17.61 40.36
CA LEU A 77 -10.26 -16.84 39.28
C LEU A 77 -9.82 -15.44 39.71
N ILE A 78 -10.33 -14.88 40.81
CA ILE A 78 -9.93 -13.54 41.29
C ILE A 78 -8.41 -13.41 41.46
N PRO A 79 -7.70 -14.33 42.15
CA PRO A 79 -6.24 -14.23 42.28
C PRO A 79 -5.51 -14.31 40.94
N TYR A 80 -6.01 -15.13 40.02
CA TYR A 80 -5.47 -15.23 38.66
C TYR A 80 -5.67 -13.93 37.88
N GLU A 81 -6.86 -13.34 37.92
CA GLU A 81 -7.17 -12.07 37.25
C GLU A 81 -6.33 -10.91 37.79
N GLN A 82 -6.05 -10.88 39.10
CA GLN A 82 -5.16 -9.89 39.72
C GLN A 82 -3.73 -10.02 39.19
N VAL A 83 -3.16 -11.23 39.20
CA VAL A 83 -1.81 -11.51 38.67
C VAL A 83 -1.74 -11.19 37.18
N LYS A 84 -2.76 -11.60 36.42
CA LYS A 84 -2.87 -11.27 35.01
C LYS A 84 -2.85 -9.75 34.80
N GLY A 85 -3.61 -8.99 35.60
CA GLY A 85 -3.61 -7.53 35.54
C GLY A 85 -2.25 -6.91 35.81
N GLN A 86 -1.52 -7.42 36.81
CA GLN A 86 -0.15 -6.98 37.11
C GLN A 86 0.81 -7.29 35.95
N VAL A 87 0.70 -8.47 35.34
CA VAL A 87 1.50 -8.84 34.16
C VAL A 87 1.15 -7.96 32.96
N ASP A 88 -0.13 -7.74 32.70
CA ASP A 88 -0.61 -6.89 31.60
C ASP A 88 -0.11 -5.44 31.78
N GLU A 89 -0.08 -4.91 33.01
CA GLU A 89 0.50 -3.60 33.33
C GLU A 89 2.00 -3.54 33.02
N ILE A 90 2.77 -4.53 33.48
CA ILE A 90 4.22 -4.63 33.19
C ILE A 90 4.44 -4.69 31.67
N VAL A 91 3.65 -5.50 30.96
CA VAL A 91 3.71 -5.63 29.49
C VAL A 91 3.38 -4.30 28.81
N SER A 92 2.40 -3.54 29.32
CA SER A 92 2.04 -2.23 28.77
C SER A 92 3.19 -1.23 28.90
N ILE A 93 3.80 -1.15 30.09
CA ILE A 93 4.93 -0.24 30.36
C ILE A 93 6.09 -0.53 29.38
N VAL A 94 6.42 -1.80 29.17
CA VAL A 94 7.49 -2.21 28.25
C VAL A 94 7.15 -1.87 26.79
N LYS A 95 5.91 -2.11 26.36
CA LYS A 95 5.46 -1.78 25.00
C LYS A 95 5.49 -0.28 24.72
N GLU A 96 5.03 0.54 25.66
CA GLU A 96 5.08 2.01 25.53
C GLU A 96 6.52 2.51 25.38
N ALA A 97 7.46 1.94 26.15
CA ALA A 97 8.87 2.26 26.02
C ALA A 97 9.45 1.79 24.67
N GLU A 98 9.10 0.59 24.19
CA GLU A 98 9.51 0.08 22.87
C GLU A 98 9.01 0.99 21.75
N ASP A 99 7.73 1.37 21.78
CA ASP A 99 7.11 2.22 20.77
C ASP A 99 7.77 3.62 20.73
N THR A 100 8.13 4.15 21.90
CA THR A 100 8.89 5.41 22.00
C THR A 100 10.24 5.30 21.30
N VAL A 101 11.02 4.26 21.60
CA VAL A 101 12.34 4.04 20.97
C VAL A 101 12.20 3.80 19.47
N ARG A 102 11.18 3.05 19.06
CA ARG A 102 10.88 2.77 17.65
C ARG A 102 10.52 4.04 16.89
N SER A 103 9.74 4.95 17.49
CA SER A 103 9.42 6.25 16.89
C SER A 103 10.67 7.10 16.73
N GLN A 104 11.46 7.26 17.81
CA GLN A 104 12.72 8.01 17.78
C GLN A 104 13.71 7.46 16.74
N THR A 105 13.77 6.13 16.60
CA THR A 105 14.62 5.49 15.58
C THR A 105 14.15 5.85 14.18
N ARG A 106 12.84 5.78 13.90
CA ARG A 106 12.27 6.15 12.60
C ARG A 106 12.50 7.63 12.27
N GLU A 107 12.24 8.51 13.23
CA GLU A 107 12.46 9.96 13.09
C GLU A 107 13.93 10.26 12.77
N PHE A 108 14.86 9.60 13.46
CA PHE A 108 16.29 9.76 13.20
C PHE A 108 16.68 9.23 11.81
N GLU A 109 16.19 8.06 11.39
CA GLU A 109 16.44 7.52 10.05
C GLU A 109 15.85 8.39 8.94
N GLU A 110 14.69 9.01 9.16
CA GLU A 110 14.08 9.97 8.23
C GLU A 110 14.89 11.26 8.15
N LEU A 111 15.39 11.77 9.28
CA LEU A 111 16.31 12.91 9.33
C LEU A 111 17.60 12.62 8.55
N GLU A 112 18.23 11.46 8.78
CA GLU A 112 19.42 11.04 8.04
C GLU A 112 19.15 10.97 6.52
N ARG A 113 17.99 10.45 6.12
CA ARG A 113 17.60 10.42 4.69
C ARG A 113 17.38 11.81 4.12
N TYR A 114 16.77 12.71 4.89
CA TYR A 114 16.55 14.10 4.48
C TYR A 114 17.88 14.85 4.31
N ASP A 115 18.77 14.75 5.30
CA ASP A 115 20.10 15.37 5.25
C ASP A 115 20.93 14.81 4.11
N LYS A 116 20.87 13.50 3.88
CA LYS A 116 21.53 12.87 2.74
C LYS A 116 20.97 13.38 1.41
N ASN A 117 19.65 13.50 1.27
CA ASN A 117 19.03 14.06 0.07
C ASN A 117 19.48 15.52 -0.17
N ASN A 118 19.55 16.33 0.88
CA ASN A 118 20.02 17.71 0.80
C ASN A 118 21.49 17.76 0.36
N ASN A 119 22.35 16.92 0.93
CA ASN A 119 23.75 16.82 0.54
C ASN A 119 23.91 16.43 -0.95
N ILE A 120 23.14 15.45 -1.41
CA ILE A 120 23.13 15.05 -2.83
C ILE A 120 22.67 16.22 -3.72
N ASN A 121 21.62 16.94 -3.32
CA ASN A 121 21.14 18.11 -4.06
C ASN A 121 22.19 19.23 -4.11
N ILE A 122 22.91 19.49 -3.01
CA ILE A 122 24.03 20.45 -2.98
C ILE A 122 25.14 20.03 -3.96
N ILE A 123 25.52 18.74 -3.95
CA ILE A 123 26.52 18.18 -4.87
C ILE A 123 26.06 18.35 -6.32
N PHE A 124 24.81 17.98 -6.62
CA PHE A 124 24.21 18.15 -7.93
C PHE A 124 24.30 19.61 -8.41
N ASN A 125 23.85 20.58 -7.60
CA ASN A 125 23.88 22.00 -7.95
C ASN A 125 25.31 22.53 -8.14
N LYS A 126 26.27 22.02 -7.35
CA LYS A 126 27.69 22.36 -7.53
C LYS A 126 28.22 21.85 -8.87
N ARG A 127 27.90 20.60 -9.22
CA ARG A 127 28.32 19.97 -10.48
C ARG A 127 27.63 20.57 -11.70
N LEU A 128 26.34 20.92 -11.58
CA LEU A 128 25.50 21.47 -12.65
C LEU A 128 26.15 22.68 -13.35
N LYS A 129 26.88 23.51 -12.60
CA LYS A 129 27.59 24.68 -13.13
C LYS A 129 28.61 24.36 -14.23
N HIS A 130 29.08 23.11 -14.30
CA HIS A 130 30.05 22.66 -15.31
C HIS A 130 29.39 22.14 -16.60
N TYR A 131 28.06 21.97 -16.62
CA TYR A 131 27.31 21.37 -17.72
C TYR A 131 26.42 22.41 -18.41
N LYS A 132 26.84 22.89 -19.58
CA LYS A 132 26.21 24.03 -20.26
C LYS A 132 24.83 23.68 -20.80
N MET A 133 24.69 22.48 -21.39
CA MET A 133 23.41 22.06 -21.94
C MET A 133 22.41 21.74 -20.84
N LEU A 134 22.83 21.08 -19.75
CA LEU A 134 21.93 20.85 -18.61
C LEU A 134 21.38 22.16 -18.03
N VAL A 135 22.20 23.20 -17.94
CA VAL A 135 21.77 24.54 -17.51
C VAL A 135 20.84 25.18 -18.55
N LYS A 136 21.21 25.16 -19.83
CA LYS A 136 20.41 25.74 -20.93
C LYS A 136 19.00 25.14 -21.03
N TYR A 137 18.88 23.84 -20.77
CA TYR A 137 17.63 23.09 -20.85
C TYR A 137 16.97 22.87 -19.47
N GLU A 138 17.45 23.54 -18.43
CA GLU A 138 16.87 23.53 -17.08
C GLU A 138 16.64 22.12 -16.50
N ILE A 139 17.59 21.21 -16.71
CA ILE A 139 17.49 19.84 -16.18
C ILE A 139 17.56 19.87 -14.65
N SER A 140 16.44 19.52 -14.00
CA SER A 140 16.30 19.58 -12.55
C SER A 140 16.91 18.38 -11.83
N TYR A 141 17.24 18.56 -10.55
CA TYR A 141 17.65 17.48 -9.65
C TYR A 141 16.62 16.35 -9.60
N SER A 142 15.33 16.69 -9.51
CA SER A 142 14.24 15.70 -9.44
C SER A 142 14.18 14.75 -10.63
N ARG A 143 14.69 15.16 -11.79
CA ARG A 143 14.74 14.35 -13.00
C ARG A 143 15.83 13.27 -12.94
N LEU A 144 16.92 13.56 -12.24
CA LEU A 144 18.11 12.71 -12.13
C LEU A 144 18.14 11.90 -10.84
N PHE A 145 17.34 12.31 -9.86
CA PHE A 145 17.22 11.67 -8.57
C PHE A 145 16.60 10.28 -8.68
N GLU A 146 17.12 9.35 -7.88
CA GLU A 146 16.55 8.02 -7.70
C GLU A 146 16.51 7.66 -6.22
N SER A 147 15.43 7.01 -5.80
CA SER A 147 15.21 6.61 -4.40
C SER A 147 16.38 5.80 -3.81
N ARG A 148 17.05 4.98 -4.64
CA ARG A 148 18.20 4.16 -4.21
C ARG A 148 19.35 4.99 -3.64
N TYR A 149 19.51 6.26 -4.04
CA TYR A 149 20.54 7.14 -3.51
C TYR A 149 20.41 7.40 -2.02
N LEU A 150 19.21 7.26 -1.45
CA LEU A 150 18.98 7.44 -0.03
C LEU A 150 19.31 6.17 0.80
N ASN A 151 19.57 5.03 0.16
CA ASN A 151 19.89 3.78 0.85
C ASN A 151 21.19 3.92 1.66
N LYS A 152 21.22 3.40 2.90
CA LYS A 152 22.42 3.43 3.76
C LYS A 152 23.66 2.80 3.11
N THR A 153 23.47 1.82 2.23
CA THR A 153 24.55 1.13 1.48
C THR A 153 25.19 1.97 0.38
N MET A 154 24.54 3.04 -0.08
CA MET A 154 25.08 3.96 -1.08
C MET A 154 25.80 5.12 -0.38
N SER A 155 27.13 5.10 -0.36
CA SER A 155 27.92 6.25 0.12
C SER A 155 27.68 7.48 -0.76
N ILE A 156 27.84 8.68 -0.20
CA ILE A 156 27.73 9.96 -0.95
C ILE A 156 28.64 9.96 -2.20
N ASN A 157 29.88 9.47 -2.10
CA ASN A 157 30.81 9.41 -3.24
C ASN A 157 30.25 8.57 -4.40
N LYS A 158 29.78 7.35 -4.12
CA LYS A 158 29.13 6.49 -5.14
C LYS A 158 27.92 7.16 -5.79
N VAL A 159 27.13 7.93 -5.04
CA VAL A 159 25.99 8.67 -5.59
C VAL A 159 26.49 9.82 -6.48
N GLU A 160 27.54 10.52 -6.06
CA GLU A 160 28.16 11.57 -6.86
C GLU A 160 28.72 11.03 -8.17
N ASP A 161 29.42 9.89 -8.15
CA ASP A 161 29.97 9.24 -9.34
C ASP A 161 28.86 8.87 -10.35
N ASP A 162 27.77 8.23 -9.89
CA ASP A 162 26.61 7.88 -10.75
C ASP A 162 25.91 9.13 -11.30
N LEU A 163 25.79 10.19 -10.49
CA LEU A 163 25.26 11.47 -10.96
C LEU A 163 26.14 12.10 -12.03
N VAL A 164 27.46 12.11 -11.85
CA VAL A 164 28.41 12.65 -12.82
C VAL A 164 28.31 11.91 -14.15
N GLU A 165 28.33 10.57 -14.13
CA GLU A 165 28.19 9.76 -15.35
C GLU A 165 26.88 10.05 -16.09
N LYS A 166 25.77 10.15 -15.35
CA LYS A 166 24.46 10.53 -15.93
C LYS A 166 24.47 11.93 -16.52
N MET A 167 25.04 12.90 -15.81
CA MET A 167 25.10 14.29 -16.27
C MET A 167 25.95 14.42 -17.54
N GLU A 168 27.08 13.73 -17.62
CA GLU A 168 27.92 13.68 -18.81
C GLU A 168 27.18 13.10 -20.02
N ARG A 169 26.48 11.97 -19.84
CA ARG A 169 25.65 11.38 -20.89
C ARG A 169 24.58 12.34 -21.38
N ILE A 170 23.84 12.96 -20.46
CA ILE A 170 22.75 13.89 -20.81
C ILE A 170 23.31 15.14 -21.50
N GLU A 171 24.47 15.64 -21.07
CA GLU A 171 25.13 16.79 -21.72
C GLU A 171 25.46 16.45 -23.18
N GLN A 172 25.99 15.25 -23.44
CA GLN A 172 26.28 14.78 -24.80
C GLN A 172 25.00 14.63 -25.64
N ASP A 173 23.97 14.00 -25.09
CA ASP A 173 22.68 13.80 -25.76
C ASP A 173 22.04 15.14 -26.13
N LEU A 174 21.99 16.09 -25.19
CA LEU A 174 21.43 17.42 -25.44
C LEU A 174 22.26 18.20 -26.47
N ASN A 175 23.59 18.05 -26.48
CA ASN A 175 24.43 18.64 -27.53
C ASN A 175 24.13 18.08 -28.93
N LEU A 176 23.80 16.79 -29.04
CA LEU A 176 23.38 16.18 -30.30
C LEU A 176 22.00 16.70 -30.73
N ILE A 177 21.06 16.79 -29.78
CA ILE A 177 19.71 17.29 -30.02
C ILE A 177 19.76 18.76 -30.47
N ASP A 178 20.55 19.61 -29.83
CA ASP A 178 20.61 21.06 -30.13
C ASP A 178 21.13 21.35 -31.55
N LYS A 179 21.93 20.45 -32.11
CA LYS A 179 22.48 20.55 -33.48
C LYS A 179 21.55 19.98 -34.56
N HIS A 180 20.43 19.37 -34.19
CA HIS A 180 19.51 18.72 -35.12
C HIS A 180 18.43 19.68 -35.62
N ASP A 181 18.00 19.55 -36.87
CA ASP A 181 16.98 20.43 -37.47
C ASP A 181 15.65 20.39 -36.70
N ASP A 182 15.20 19.19 -36.31
CA ASP A 182 13.99 18.97 -35.51
C ASP A 182 14.23 19.02 -33.98
N ARG A 183 15.21 19.80 -33.51
CA ARG A 183 15.63 19.84 -32.09
C ARG A 183 14.48 19.97 -31.10
N ASN A 184 13.44 20.76 -31.40
CA ASN A 184 12.34 21.02 -30.47
C ASN A 184 11.52 19.75 -30.22
N THR A 185 11.13 19.05 -31.30
CA THR A 185 10.38 17.79 -31.22
C THR A 185 11.23 16.71 -30.55
N LEU A 186 12.50 16.62 -30.93
CA LEU A 186 13.42 15.63 -30.38
C LEU A 186 13.66 15.85 -28.87
N PHE A 187 13.80 17.12 -28.45
CA PHE A 187 13.92 17.48 -27.03
C PHE A 187 12.69 17.08 -26.23
N ILE A 188 11.47 17.33 -26.75
CA ILE A 188 10.22 16.93 -26.09
C ILE A 188 10.17 15.41 -25.90
N HIS A 189 10.53 14.63 -26.92
CA HIS A 189 10.55 13.17 -26.77
C HIS A 189 11.61 12.70 -25.77
N TYR A 190 12.80 13.29 -25.84
CA TYR A 190 13.93 12.97 -24.96
C TYR A 190 13.61 13.24 -23.49
N LEU A 191 12.93 14.35 -23.17
CA LEU A 191 12.54 14.68 -21.80
C LEU A 191 11.58 13.67 -21.18
N ASN A 192 11.02 12.69 -21.90
CA ASN A 192 10.14 11.68 -21.29
C ASN A 192 10.91 10.61 -20.52
N ASN A 193 12.09 10.22 -20.98
CA ASN A 193 12.85 9.08 -20.49
C ASN A 193 14.37 9.29 -20.45
N LEU A 194 14.86 10.47 -20.89
CA LEU A 194 16.28 10.78 -21.07
C LEU A 194 17.01 9.72 -21.92
N ASN A 195 16.34 9.26 -22.98
CA ASN A 195 16.88 8.29 -23.93
C ASN A 195 16.83 8.85 -25.35
N ILE A 196 18.00 9.19 -25.87
CA ILE A 196 18.15 9.79 -27.19
C ILE A 196 17.70 8.85 -28.32
N THR A 197 17.99 7.55 -28.21
CA THR A 197 17.60 6.55 -29.21
C THR A 197 16.08 6.45 -29.34
N GLU A 198 15.36 6.38 -28.22
CA GLU A 198 13.90 6.34 -28.25
C GLU A 198 13.30 7.65 -28.78
N ALA A 199 13.94 8.80 -28.47
CA ALA A 199 13.52 10.09 -29.00
C ALA A 199 13.63 10.14 -30.54
N PHE A 200 14.74 9.66 -31.11
CA PHE A 200 14.92 9.57 -32.56
C PHE A 200 13.94 8.60 -33.21
N SER A 201 13.71 7.42 -32.61
CA SER A 201 12.74 6.46 -33.13
C SER A 201 11.31 7.02 -33.17
N LYS A 202 10.92 7.85 -32.21
CA LYS A 202 9.61 8.53 -32.22
C LYS A 202 9.53 9.58 -33.31
N LEU A 203 10.56 10.42 -33.43
CA LEU A 203 10.63 11.45 -34.48
C LEU A 203 10.56 10.84 -35.89
N GLU A 204 11.26 9.73 -36.14
CA GLU A 204 11.25 9.06 -37.44
C GLU A 204 9.86 8.54 -37.80
N LYS A 205 9.18 7.88 -36.86
CA LYS A 205 7.79 7.42 -37.04
C LYS A 205 6.83 8.57 -37.33
N GLU A 206 6.95 9.70 -36.62
CA GLU A 206 6.12 10.87 -36.88
C GLU A 206 6.36 11.43 -38.29
N LYS A 207 7.61 11.47 -38.75
CA LYS A 207 7.94 11.89 -40.11
C LYS A 207 7.40 10.94 -41.17
N GLU A 208 7.46 9.63 -40.95
CA GLU A 208 6.87 8.63 -41.85
C GLU A 208 5.36 8.80 -41.97
N ILE A 209 4.66 8.97 -40.83
CA ILE A 209 3.22 9.23 -40.81
C ILE A 209 2.88 10.51 -41.58
N VAL A 210 3.61 11.60 -41.35
CA VAL A 210 3.40 12.86 -42.06
C VAL A 210 3.66 12.73 -43.56
N LYS A 211 4.66 11.94 -43.98
CA LYS A 211 4.91 11.65 -45.41
C LYS A 211 3.76 10.86 -46.02
N ALA A 212 3.31 9.78 -45.37
CA ALA A 212 2.19 8.98 -45.84
C ALA A 212 0.90 9.81 -45.99
N ILE A 213 0.61 10.69 -45.02
CA ILE A 213 -0.53 11.62 -45.11
C ILE A 213 -0.38 12.60 -46.28
N LYS A 214 0.82 13.12 -46.54
CA LYS A 214 1.06 14.02 -47.68
C LYS A 214 0.91 13.31 -49.02
N GLU A 215 1.39 12.08 -49.14
CA GLU A 215 1.25 11.25 -50.35
C GLU A 215 -0.22 10.89 -50.64
N ASP A 216 -1.00 10.57 -49.60
CA ASP A 216 -2.44 10.29 -49.72
C ASP A 216 -3.26 11.54 -50.08
N ASN A 217 -2.82 12.73 -49.65
CA ASN A 217 -3.47 13.99 -50.05
C ASN A 217 -3.12 14.42 -51.50
N ASN A 218 -1.92 14.09 -51.99
CA ASN A 218 -1.47 14.50 -53.32
C ASN A 218 -2.06 13.61 -54.45
N SER A 219 -2.58 12.42 -54.13
CA SER A 219 -3.28 11.53 -55.05
C SER A 219 -4.75 11.91 -55.29
N ASN A 220 -5.30 12.88 -54.55
CA ASN A 220 -6.70 13.31 -54.66
C ASN A 220 -6.96 14.41 -55.72
N THR A 221 -6.12 14.56 -56.76
CA THR A 221 -6.48 15.31 -57.97
C THR A 221 -7.46 14.49 -58.80
N LYS A 222 -8.76 14.62 -58.53
CA LYS A 222 -9.81 13.98 -59.33
C LYS A 222 -9.90 14.66 -60.71
N THR A 223 -9.47 13.97 -61.75
CA THR A 223 -9.74 14.33 -63.15
C THR A 223 -11.14 13.89 -63.55
N TYR A 224 -11.94 14.83 -64.06
CA TYR A 224 -13.28 14.57 -64.60
C TYR A 224 -13.26 14.76 -66.12
N LYS A 225 -13.89 13.85 -66.86
CA LYS A 225 -14.17 14.04 -68.30
C LYS A 225 -15.57 14.59 -68.45
N ILE A 226 -15.71 15.72 -69.14
CA ILE A 226 -16.99 16.35 -69.43
C ILE A 226 -17.07 16.50 -70.95
N GLU A 227 -18.15 15.98 -71.53
CA GLU A 227 -18.46 16.18 -72.95
C GLU A 227 -19.32 17.44 -73.11
N VAL A 228 -18.96 18.28 -74.07
CA VAL A 228 -19.64 19.55 -74.33
C VAL A 228 -20.09 19.57 -75.79
N PHE A 229 -21.37 19.84 -76.01
CA PHE A 229 -22.00 19.67 -77.33
C PHE A 229 -22.10 20.96 -78.15
N THR A 230 -21.70 22.11 -77.60
CA THR A 230 -21.73 23.41 -78.29
C THR A 230 -20.50 24.25 -77.99
N GLU A 231 -20.07 25.05 -78.97
CA GLU A 231 -18.92 25.95 -78.82
C GLU A 231 -19.11 26.96 -77.68
N ALA A 232 -20.31 27.49 -77.52
CA ALA A 232 -20.62 28.45 -76.45
C ALA A 232 -20.42 27.84 -75.04
N HIS A 233 -20.82 26.59 -74.84
CA HIS A 233 -20.62 25.90 -73.56
C HIS A 233 -19.14 25.57 -73.32
N TYR A 234 -18.38 25.27 -74.37
CA TYR A 234 -16.94 25.02 -74.27
C TYR A 234 -16.20 26.27 -73.80
N GLN A 235 -16.48 27.43 -74.42
CA GLN A 235 -15.87 28.70 -74.04
C GLN A 235 -16.24 29.11 -72.60
N LEU A 236 -17.48 28.87 -72.19
CA LEU A 236 -17.93 29.13 -70.83
C LEU A 236 -17.18 28.25 -69.80
N LEU A 237 -17.05 26.95 -70.08
CA LEU A 237 -16.31 26.01 -69.24
C LEU A 237 -14.84 26.42 -69.10
N LYS A 238 -14.21 26.77 -70.23
CA LYS A 238 -12.82 27.24 -70.27
C LYS A 238 -12.61 28.48 -69.39
N MET A 239 -13.47 29.49 -69.53
CA MET A 239 -13.41 30.72 -68.73
C MET A 239 -13.57 30.43 -67.22
N TYR A 240 -14.47 29.53 -66.85
CA TYR A 240 -14.64 29.14 -65.45
C TYR A 240 -13.41 28.40 -64.91
N CYS A 241 -12.87 27.43 -65.66
CA CYS A 241 -11.66 26.68 -65.26
C CYS A 241 -10.44 27.61 -65.07
N GLU A 242 -10.25 28.60 -65.94
CA GLU A 242 -9.19 29.61 -65.81
C GLU A 242 -9.38 30.47 -64.54
N LYS A 243 -10.62 30.90 -64.25
CA LYS A 243 -10.94 31.73 -63.08
C LYS A 243 -10.67 31.01 -61.75
N ILE A 244 -10.90 29.70 -61.69
CA ILE A 244 -10.70 28.87 -60.48
C ILE A 244 -9.39 28.07 -60.50
N ASN A 245 -8.50 28.38 -61.44
CA ASN A 245 -7.16 27.81 -61.58
C ASN A 245 -7.12 26.27 -61.70
N ILE A 246 -8.10 25.69 -62.38
CA ILE A 246 -8.10 24.26 -62.75
C ILE A 246 -7.36 24.09 -64.07
N LYS A 247 -6.36 23.19 -64.10
CA LYS A 247 -5.64 22.85 -65.33
C LYS A 247 -6.54 22.03 -66.26
N PHE A 248 -6.96 22.65 -67.35
CA PHE A 248 -7.66 22.00 -68.47
C PHE A 248 -6.64 21.53 -69.51
N LYS A 249 -6.83 20.33 -70.09
CA LYS A 249 -5.97 19.74 -71.13
C LYS A 249 -6.82 19.25 -72.30
#